data_AF-A0A6A4F7N8-F1
#
_entry.id   AF-A0A6A4F7N8-F1
#
_cell.length_a   1.000
_cell.length_b   1.000
_cell.length_c   1.000
_cell.angle_alpha   90.00
_cell.angle_beta   90.00
_cell.angle_gamma   90.00
#
_symmetry.space_group_name_H-M   'P 1'
#
loop_
_entity.id
_entity.type
_entity.pdbx_description
1 polymer ?
#
loop_
_entity_poly.entity_id
_entity_poly.type
_entity_poly.pdbx_seq_one_letter_code
_entity_poly.pdbx_strand_id
1 'polypeptide(L)'
;MAKALVETGSGSQDTAESSGSSAPAPSGPAVQLSETFGGPHGNEFSDQSAATSGQTITSLTVRGGDRIDGLTLEVSAPKTQTFTHGGTGGDPSTLKLGQGEYITSVEAHWGQKDGHTRIFYLNFGTSAGNSVSAGTKTDEKGSITAPDGYQLGGFFGRDGDEIDLLGVVWTSIAVVKDAPVVSSGSGTEGSSPVVDVSDEDIVLSALYGGPHGNAFSDIDSIKFAQAISSITIRSDKRVDAITLQVQSPAEVTMSHGGKGGEDKTLTLSAGEYITSMKAHWGKKDDHTQVFYLNFETNKGNSISGGTKTDDNAIAKAPDGFQLAGFYGRAEDEVDQLGAIWTRISAKDLSLTDEEESSGSGVMYGATIRNWVGPTIGESTDTACYRKSVDFDSNNICPLGYGKEDTNC
;
A
#
# COMPACT_ATOMS: atom_id res chain seq x y z
N MET A 1 -55.76 -57.42 -27.70
CA MET A 1 -55.74 -56.06 -27.11
C MET A 1 -54.53 -55.32 -27.65
N ALA A 2 -54.75 -54.09 -28.12
CA ALA A 2 -53.83 -52.97 -28.40
C ALA A 2 -52.37 -53.24 -28.88
N LYS A 3 -52.16 -52.95 -30.17
CA LYS A 3 -51.20 -51.99 -30.77
C LYS A 3 -49.99 -51.53 -29.92
N ALA A 4 -48.77 -51.68 -30.46
CA ALA A 4 -47.71 -50.69 -30.30
C ALA A 4 -46.85 -50.64 -31.58
N LEU A 5 -46.82 -49.45 -32.18
CA LEU A 5 -46.01 -49.07 -33.34
C LEU A 5 -44.57 -48.76 -32.89
N VAL A 6 -43.67 -48.94 -33.85
CA VAL A 6 -42.28 -48.51 -33.91
C VAL A 6 -42.17 -46.98 -33.82
N GLU A 7 -41.16 -46.46 -33.10
CA GLU A 7 -40.37 -45.33 -33.61
C GLU A 7 -38.99 -45.23 -32.96
N THR A 8 -38.02 -44.95 -33.82
CA THR A 8 -36.59 -44.77 -33.61
C THR A 8 -36.28 -43.41 -32.97
N GLY A 9 -35.50 -43.39 -31.89
CA GLY A 9 -35.02 -42.17 -31.24
C GLY A 9 -33.51 -42.00 -31.37
N SER A 10 -33.12 -40.91 -32.02
CA SER A 10 -31.77 -40.40 -32.28
C SER A 10 -30.94 -40.22 -31.01
N GLY A 11 -29.68 -40.68 -31.03
CA GLY A 11 -28.67 -40.32 -30.04
C GLY A 11 -28.15 -38.90 -30.29
N SER A 12 -28.42 -37.99 -29.35
CA SER A 12 -27.72 -36.71 -29.23
C SER A 12 -26.76 -36.80 -28.06
N GLN A 13 -25.48 -36.50 -28.33
CA GLN A 13 -24.47 -36.27 -27.32
C GLN A 13 -24.76 -34.94 -26.64
N ASP A 14 -25.22 -34.99 -25.39
CA ASP A 14 -25.22 -33.81 -24.51
C ASP A 14 -23.78 -33.55 -24.05
N THR A 15 -23.12 -32.61 -24.70
CA THR A 15 -21.97 -31.89 -24.14
C THR A 15 -22.48 -30.97 -23.05
N ALA A 16 -22.37 -31.40 -21.79
CA ALA A 16 -22.54 -30.52 -20.65
C ALA A 16 -21.35 -29.54 -20.61
N GLU A 17 -21.59 -28.31 -21.08
CA GLU A 17 -20.72 -27.17 -20.80
C GLU A 17 -20.65 -26.99 -19.28
N SER A 18 -19.45 -27.19 -18.75
CA SER A 18 -19.08 -26.81 -17.39
C SER A 18 -19.27 -25.30 -17.26
N SER A 19 -20.30 -24.89 -16.53
CA SER A 19 -20.53 -23.52 -16.12
C SER A 19 -19.41 -23.10 -15.18
N GLY A 20 -18.32 -22.57 -15.74
CA GLY A 20 -17.31 -21.84 -15.00
C GLY A 20 -17.99 -20.69 -14.28
N SER A 21 -18.06 -20.77 -12.96
CA SER A 21 -18.49 -19.66 -12.11
C SER A 21 -17.45 -18.55 -12.27
N SER A 22 -17.68 -17.63 -13.21
CA SER A 22 -16.88 -16.41 -13.30
C SER A 22 -17.10 -15.62 -12.02
N ALA A 23 -16.02 -15.41 -11.27
CA ALA A 23 -16.04 -14.50 -10.12
C ALA A 23 -16.62 -13.14 -10.54
N PRO A 24 -17.45 -12.51 -9.69
CA PRO A 24 -17.98 -11.18 -9.99
C PRO A 24 -16.83 -10.21 -10.26
N ALA A 25 -17.00 -9.36 -11.27
CA ALA A 25 -15.99 -8.38 -11.66
C ALA A 25 -15.76 -7.39 -10.49
N PRO A 26 -14.52 -7.23 -10.00
CA PRO A 26 -14.26 -6.32 -8.89
C PRO A 26 -14.42 -4.87 -9.33
N SER A 27 -15.10 -4.07 -8.51
CA SER A 27 -15.25 -2.61 -8.67
C SER A 27 -14.20 -1.83 -7.86
N GLY A 28 -13.02 -2.42 -7.61
CA GLY A 28 -11.99 -1.90 -6.71
C GLY A 28 -10.62 -1.70 -7.37
N PRO A 29 -9.62 -1.14 -6.66
CA PRO A 29 -8.28 -0.83 -7.19
C PRO A 29 -7.53 -2.07 -7.66
N ALA A 30 -6.59 -1.93 -8.58
CA ALA A 30 -5.82 -3.06 -9.13
C ALA A 30 -5.02 -3.83 -8.06
N VAL A 31 -4.60 -3.13 -6.99
CA VAL A 31 -3.73 -3.61 -5.92
C VAL A 31 -4.26 -3.14 -4.57
N GLN A 32 -4.16 -3.96 -3.52
CA GLN A 32 -4.45 -3.58 -2.13
C GLN A 32 -3.42 -4.19 -1.18
N LEU A 33 -3.06 -3.50 -0.10
CA LEU A 33 -2.18 -4.03 0.93
C LEU A 33 -2.98 -4.63 2.08
N SER A 34 -2.48 -5.73 2.66
CA SER A 34 -3.03 -6.27 3.90
C SER A 34 -2.50 -5.55 5.15
N GLU A 35 -3.01 -5.90 6.32
CA GLU A 35 -2.29 -5.70 7.58
C GLU A 35 -0.98 -6.53 7.60
N THR A 36 -0.10 -6.22 8.56
CA THR A 36 1.20 -6.89 8.72
C THR A 36 1.27 -7.70 10.02
N PHE A 37 2.01 -8.80 9.98
CA PHE A 37 2.34 -9.63 11.14
C PHE A 37 3.83 -9.60 11.41
N GLY A 38 4.25 -9.73 12.68
CA GLY A 38 5.67 -9.77 13.06
C GLY A 38 6.17 -8.50 13.77
N GLY A 39 7.43 -8.14 13.58
CA GLY A 39 8.04 -7.02 14.32
C GLY A 39 9.13 -6.24 13.58
N PRO A 40 9.73 -5.24 14.24
CA PRO A 40 10.41 -4.13 13.57
C PRO A 40 11.85 -4.42 13.13
N HIS A 41 12.30 -5.68 13.17
CA HIS A 41 13.68 -6.04 12.83
C HIS A 41 13.84 -6.33 11.34
N GLY A 42 15.06 -6.62 10.87
CA GLY A 42 15.33 -6.87 9.45
C GLY A 42 15.44 -5.59 8.60
N ASN A 43 15.63 -5.80 7.29
CA ASN A 43 15.63 -4.78 6.24
C ASN A 43 14.27 -4.77 5.54
N GLU A 44 13.83 -3.61 5.06
CA GLU A 44 12.53 -3.49 4.39
C GLU A 44 12.56 -4.03 2.96
N PHE A 45 11.47 -4.68 2.55
CA PHE A 45 11.21 -5.11 1.18
C PHE A 45 9.76 -4.83 0.78
N SER A 46 9.50 -4.64 -0.52
CA SER A 46 8.15 -4.54 -1.06
C SER A 46 8.08 -4.89 -2.55
N ASP A 47 7.14 -5.75 -2.90
CA ASP A 47 6.79 -6.13 -4.27
C ASP A 47 5.67 -5.25 -4.85
N GLN A 48 5.11 -4.32 -4.08
CA GLN A 48 3.90 -3.57 -4.44
C GLN A 48 4.02 -2.88 -5.80
N SER A 49 5.17 -2.26 -6.10
CA SER A 49 5.40 -1.55 -7.37
C SER A 49 5.47 -2.47 -8.60
N ALA A 50 5.70 -3.77 -8.39
CA ALA A 50 5.79 -4.78 -9.43
C ALA A 50 4.52 -5.65 -9.54
N ALA A 51 3.67 -5.62 -8.51
CA ALA A 51 2.40 -6.32 -8.48
C ALA A 51 1.36 -5.60 -9.37
N THR A 52 0.61 -6.37 -10.16
CA THR A 52 -0.33 -5.85 -11.16
C THR A 52 -1.60 -6.70 -11.19
N SER A 53 -2.70 -6.14 -11.68
CA SER A 53 -3.94 -6.90 -11.85
C SER A 53 -3.79 -8.01 -12.91
N GLY A 54 -4.62 -9.04 -12.82
CA GLY A 54 -4.58 -10.18 -13.75
C GLY A 54 -3.35 -11.07 -13.63
N GLN A 55 -2.62 -11.01 -12.51
CA GLN A 55 -1.47 -11.88 -12.29
C GLN A 55 -1.85 -13.37 -12.37
N THR A 56 -0.95 -14.19 -12.90
CA THR A 56 -1.08 -15.65 -12.86
C THR A 56 0.06 -16.22 -12.03
N ILE A 57 -0.26 -16.58 -10.79
CA ILE A 57 0.67 -17.22 -9.86
C ILE A 57 0.82 -18.69 -10.22
N THR A 58 2.05 -19.17 -10.29
CA THR A 58 2.36 -20.55 -10.68
C THR A 58 2.89 -21.38 -9.53
N SER A 59 3.64 -20.77 -8.61
CA SER A 59 4.08 -21.45 -7.41
C SER A 59 4.33 -20.47 -6.26
N LEU A 60 4.19 -21.01 -5.04
CA LEU A 60 4.65 -20.37 -3.81
C LEU A 60 5.53 -21.36 -3.06
N THR A 61 6.75 -20.96 -2.74
CA THR A 61 7.66 -21.68 -1.85
C THR A 61 7.80 -20.95 -0.54
N VAL A 62 7.60 -21.67 0.57
CA VAL A 62 7.87 -21.20 1.93
C VAL A 62 9.02 -22.03 2.48
N ARG A 63 10.11 -21.37 2.90
CA ARG A 63 11.26 -22.01 3.55
C ARG A 63 11.12 -21.86 5.04
N GLY A 64 11.16 -22.96 5.78
CA GLY A 64 11.11 -22.89 7.23
C GLY A 64 11.63 -24.12 7.94
N GLY A 65 12.08 -23.91 9.17
CA GLY A 65 12.39 -24.94 10.18
C GLY A 65 11.60 -24.66 11.45
N ASP A 66 12.28 -24.13 12.48
CA ASP A 66 11.60 -23.60 13.67
C ASP A 66 10.89 -22.27 13.39
N ARG A 67 11.42 -21.49 12.43
CA ARG A 67 10.93 -20.18 11.99
C ARG A 67 10.88 -20.14 10.46
N ILE A 68 10.35 -19.05 9.91
CA ILE A 68 10.33 -18.83 8.47
C ILE A 68 11.63 -18.16 8.03
N ASP A 69 12.39 -18.88 7.22
CA ASP A 69 13.65 -18.42 6.65
C ASP A 69 13.42 -17.55 5.42
N GLY A 70 12.46 -17.91 4.55
CA GLY A 70 12.26 -17.18 3.30
C GLY A 70 11.02 -17.57 2.48
N LEU A 71 10.73 -16.75 1.47
CA LEU A 71 9.57 -16.86 0.59
C LEU A 71 10.00 -16.74 -0.87
N THR A 72 9.32 -17.46 -1.77
CA THR A 72 9.45 -17.26 -3.22
C THR A 72 8.12 -17.41 -3.93
N LEU A 73 7.68 -16.37 -4.64
CA LEU A 73 6.46 -16.35 -5.44
C LEU A 73 6.80 -16.27 -6.92
N GLU A 74 6.28 -17.20 -7.71
CA GLU A 74 6.51 -17.25 -9.16
C GLU A 74 5.26 -16.81 -9.94
N VAL A 75 5.41 -15.74 -10.72
CA VAL A 75 4.37 -15.14 -11.55
C VAL A 75 4.69 -15.42 -13.02
N SER A 76 3.73 -15.94 -13.78
CA SER A 76 3.92 -16.23 -15.21
C SER A 76 3.33 -15.16 -16.14
N ALA A 77 2.25 -14.51 -15.73
CA ALA A 77 1.53 -13.50 -16.48
C ALA A 77 1.02 -12.39 -15.54
N PRO A 78 0.70 -11.17 -16.05
CA PRO A 78 0.90 -10.72 -17.44
C PRO A 78 2.39 -10.56 -17.81
N LYS A 79 3.26 -10.44 -16.80
CA LYS A 79 4.72 -10.44 -16.94
C LYS A 79 5.31 -11.53 -16.06
N THR A 80 6.29 -12.26 -16.59
CA THR A 80 7.03 -13.25 -15.79
C THR A 80 7.86 -12.53 -14.73
N GLN A 81 7.65 -12.86 -13.47
CA GLN A 81 8.32 -12.26 -12.31
C GLN A 81 8.59 -13.32 -11.25
N THR A 82 9.64 -13.13 -10.47
CA THR A 82 9.95 -13.94 -9.30
C THR A 82 10.24 -13.00 -8.15
N PHE A 83 9.48 -13.11 -7.08
CA PHE A 83 9.72 -12.37 -5.84
C PHE A 83 10.34 -13.32 -4.83
N THR A 84 11.51 -12.96 -4.28
CA THR A 84 12.26 -13.77 -3.32
C THR A 84 12.71 -12.88 -2.16
N HIS A 85 12.35 -13.28 -0.94
CA HIS A 85 12.64 -12.57 0.30
C HIS A 85 13.11 -13.54 1.38
N GLY A 86 13.90 -13.05 2.32
CA GLY A 86 14.53 -13.82 3.39
C GLY A 86 15.78 -14.59 2.97
N GLY A 87 16.23 -15.48 3.85
CA GLY A 87 17.44 -16.26 3.70
C GLY A 87 17.26 -17.59 2.97
N THR A 88 18.38 -18.29 2.79
CA THR A 88 18.42 -19.62 2.17
C THR A 88 18.30 -20.78 3.17
N GLY A 89 18.08 -20.46 4.45
CA GLY A 89 17.88 -21.45 5.52
C GLY A 89 16.56 -22.21 5.40
N GLY A 90 16.30 -23.08 6.36
CA GLY A 90 15.10 -23.93 6.41
C GLY A 90 14.97 -24.93 5.27
N ASP A 91 13.94 -25.77 5.35
CA ASP A 91 13.57 -26.68 4.26
C ASP A 91 12.48 -26.04 3.39
N PRO A 92 12.58 -26.12 2.05
CA PRO A 92 11.58 -25.55 1.16
C PRO A 92 10.34 -26.43 1.09
N SER A 93 9.17 -25.83 1.32
CA SER A 93 7.87 -26.40 1.01
C SER A 93 7.25 -25.60 -0.13
N THR A 94 6.96 -26.26 -1.26
CA THR A 94 6.46 -25.61 -2.48
C THR A 94 5.06 -26.07 -2.82
N LEU A 95 4.15 -25.12 -2.99
CA LEU A 95 2.86 -25.33 -3.65
C LEU A 95 2.97 -24.91 -5.11
N LYS A 96 2.60 -25.82 -6.01
CA LYS A 96 2.36 -25.50 -7.43
C LYS A 96 0.87 -25.33 -7.63
N LEU A 97 0.47 -24.21 -8.19
CA LEU A 97 -0.94 -23.89 -8.41
C LEU A 97 -1.41 -24.56 -9.71
N GLY A 98 -2.61 -25.14 -9.65
CA GLY A 98 -3.34 -25.62 -10.82
C GLY A 98 -3.84 -24.47 -11.71
N GLN A 99 -4.36 -24.83 -12.88
CA GLN A 99 -4.91 -23.84 -13.80
C GLN A 99 -6.11 -23.10 -13.17
N GLY A 100 -6.02 -21.78 -13.07
CA GLY A 100 -7.08 -20.94 -12.48
C GLY A 100 -7.18 -21.00 -10.95
N GLU A 101 -6.27 -21.72 -10.28
CA GLU A 101 -6.13 -21.69 -8.83
C GLU A 101 -5.42 -20.41 -8.41
N TYR A 102 -5.82 -19.84 -7.28
CA TYR A 102 -5.25 -18.61 -6.73
C TYR A 102 -5.17 -18.68 -5.20
N ILE A 103 -4.20 -17.97 -4.63
CA ILE A 103 -3.98 -17.93 -3.17
C ILE A 103 -4.87 -16.85 -2.56
N THR A 104 -5.65 -17.23 -1.56
CA THR A 104 -6.73 -16.41 -0.98
C THR A 104 -6.55 -16.14 0.50
N SER A 105 -5.68 -16.85 1.21
CA SER A 105 -5.54 -16.66 2.66
C SER A 105 -4.11 -16.86 3.15
N VAL A 106 -3.80 -16.17 4.24
CA VAL A 106 -2.54 -16.29 4.96
C VAL A 106 -2.85 -16.38 6.46
N GLU A 107 -2.33 -17.39 7.13
CA GLU A 107 -2.23 -17.48 8.59
C GLU A 107 -0.76 -17.31 8.95
N ALA A 108 -0.46 -16.41 9.88
CA ALA A 108 0.87 -16.16 10.37
C ALA A 108 0.91 -16.32 11.89
N HIS A 109 2.00 -16.89 12.39
CA HIS A 109 2.34 -16.86 13.81
C HIS A 109 3.73 -16.25 13.98
N TRP A 110 3.91 -15.44 15.01
CA TRP A 110 5.17 -14.75 15.27
C TRP A 110 5.54 -14.79 16.76
N GLY A 111 6.77 -14.43 17.08
CA GLY A 111 7.25 -14.45 18.46
C GLY A 111 8.69 -13.97 18.55
N GLN A 112 9.23 -13.93 19.77
CA GLN A 112 10.59 -13.48 20.00
C GLN A 112 11.61 -14.62 19.99
N LYS A 113 12.73 -14.39 19.32
CA LYS A 113 13.95 -15.19 19.37
C LYS A 113 15.13 -14.29 19.69
N ASP A 114 15.77 -14.53 20.83
CA ASP A 114 16.95 -13.79 21.29
C ASP A 114 16.78 -12.26 21.26
N GLY A 115 15.58 -11.77 21.61
CA GLY A 115 15.23 -10.36 21.61
C GLY A 115 14.76 -9.78 20.27
N HIS A 116 14.64 -10.61 19.22
CA HIS A 116 14.12 -10.23 17.91
C HIS A 116 12.77 -10.90 17.63
N THR A 117 11.75 -10.12 17.27
CA THR A 117 10.50 -10.65 16.74
C THR A 117 10.70 -11.24 15.34
N ARG A 118 10.26 -12.48 15.14
CA ARG A 118 10.37 -13.24 13.88
C ARG A 118 9.04 -13.86 13.53
N ILE A 119 8.81 -14.14 12.24
CA ILE A 119 7.72 -15.02 11.81
C ILE A 119 8.12 -16.47 12.07
N PHE A 120 7.35 -17.15 12.90
CA PHE A 120 7.61 -18.54 13.28
C PHE A 120 6.88 -19.53 12.39
N TYR A 121 5.70 -19.19 11.88
CA TYR A 121 4.91 -20.07 11.02
C TYR A 121 4.12 -19.26 10.00
N LEU A 122 3.99 -19.82 8.80
CA LEU A 122 3.09 -19.36 7.76
C LEU A 122 2.30 -20.53 7.21
N ASN A 123 1.04 -20.26 6.86
CA ASN A 123 0.19 -21.14 6.08
C ASN A 123 -0.58 -20.34 5.05
N PHE A 124 -0.42 -20.69 3.79
CA PHE A 124 -1.13 -20.07 2.67
C PHE A 124 -2.20 -21.02 2.15
N GLY A 125 -3.43 -20.54 2.02
CA GLY A 125 -4.56 -21.28 1.47
C GLY A 125 -4.98 -20.79 0.09
N THR A 126 -5.53 -21.69 -0.73
CA THR A 126 -5.95 -21.41 -2.10
C THR A 126 -7.46 -21.57 -2.30
N SER A 127 -7.96 -21.02 -3.40
CA SER A 127 -9.33 -21.20 -3.87
C SER A 127 -9.70 -22.65 -4.19
N ALA A 128 -8.72 -23.52 -4.45
CA ALA A 128 -8.92 -24.96 -4.67
C ALA A 128 -8.87 -25.78 -3.37
N GLY A 129 -8.66 -25.16 -2.22
CA GLY A 129 -8.53 -25.85 -0.92
C GLY A 129 -7.18 -26.50 -0.67
N ASN A 130 -6.18 -26.26 -1.53
CA ASN A 130 -4.79 -26.64 -1.27
C ASN A 130 -4.12 -25.62 -0.35
N SER A 131 -3.06 -26.05 0.35
CA SER A 131 -2.26 -25.15 1.18
C SER A 131 -0.77 -25.49 1.18
N VAL A 132 0.04 -24.53 1.60
CA VAL A 132 1.46 -24.72 1.94
C VAL A 132 1.77 -24.04 3.25
N SER A 133 2.49 -24.74 4.11
CA SER A 133 2.90 -24.20 5.40
C SER A 133 4.31 -24.65 5.77
N ALA A 134 5.00 -23.84 6.56
CA ALA A 134 6.28 -24.18 7.17
C ALA A 134 6.39 -23.51 8.55
N GLY A 135 7.37 -23.93 9.35
CA GLY A 135 7.64 -23.32 10.66
C GLY A 135 6.89 -23.96 11.84
N THR A 136 6.92 -23.30 12.99
CA THR A 136 6.27 -23.75 14.24
C THR A 136 5.26 -22.74 14.76
N LYS A 137 4.10 -23.20 15.24
CA LYS A 137 3.06 -22.28 15.74
C LYS A 137 3.45 -21.72 17.12
N THR A 138 3.23 -20.42 17.30
CA THR A 138 3.37 -19.70 18.57
C THR A 138 2.01 -19.17 19.07
N ASP A 139 1.98 -18.52 20.23
CA ASP A 139 0.76 -17.96 20.81
C ASP A 139 0.26 -16.72 20.04
N GLU A 140 1.19 -15.85 19.60
CA GLU A 140 0.85 -14.67 18.78
C GLU A 140 0.60 -15.09 17.33
N LYS A 141 -0.60 -14.78 16.84
CA LYS A 141 -1.07 -15.21 15.53
C LYS A 141 -2.11 -14.27 14.94
N GLY A 142 -2.24 -14.33 13.62
CA GLY A 142 -3.20 -13.56 12.85
C GLY A 142 -3.48 -14.24 11.52
N SER A 143 -4.58 -13.83 10.89
CA SER A 143 -4.97 -14.36 9.59
C SER A 143 -5.66 -13.31 8.75
N ILE A 144 -5.30 -13.26 7.48
CA ILE A 144 -5.90 -12.39 6.46
C ILE A 144 -6.47 -13.24 5.33
N THR A 145 -7.54 -12.73 4.73
CA THR A 145 -8.15 -13.30 3.52
C THR A 145 -8.21 -12.22 2.45
N ALA A 146 -8.00 -12.62 1.21
CA ALA A 146 -8.14 -11.75 0.05
C ALA A 146 -9.58 -11.21 -0.02
N PRO A 147 -9.76 -9.92 -0.30
CA PRO A 147 -11.07 -9.37 -0.65
C PRO A 147 -11.68 -10.09 -1.86
N ASP A 148 -13.00 -10.03 -1.99
CA ASP A 148 -13.70 -10.63 -3.12
C ASP A 148 -13.12 -10.13 -4.46
N GLY A 149 -12.70 -11.08 -5.31
CA GLY A 149 -12.09 -10.78 -6.61
C GLY A 149 -10.57 -10.55 -6.59
N TYR A 150 -9.91 -10.71 -5.45
CA TYR A 150 -8.46 -10.55 -5.31
C TYR A 150 -7.73 -11.87 -5.00
N GLN A 151 -6.43 -11.87 -5.25
CA GLN A 151 -5.50 -12.96 -4.94
C GLN A 151 -4.14 -12.43 -4.49
N LEU A 152 -3.30 -13.28 -3.92
CA LEU A 152 -1.90 -12.94 -3.63
C LEU A 152 -1.17 -12.54 -4.93
N GLY A 153 -0.59 -11.36 -4.97
CA GLY A 153 0.23 -10.86 -6.08
C GLY A 153 1.69 -10.56 -5.73
N GLY A 154 2.01 -10.43 -4.44
CA GLY A 154 3.36 -10.15 -3.93
C GLY A 154 3.38 -10.00 -2.43
N PHE A 155 4.53 -9.60 -1.88
CA PHE A 155 4.74 -9.41 -0.44
C PHE A 155 5.31 -8.03 -0.14
N PHE A 156 5.16 -7.59 1.11
CA PHE A 156 5.94 -6.49 1.65
C PHE A 156 6.23 -6.78 3.12
N GLY A 157 7.32 -6.25 3.65
CA GLY A 157 7.68 -6.59 5.02
C GLY A 157 9.12 -6.26 5.36
N ARG A 158 9.66 -7.05 6.29
CA ARG A 158 11.04 -6.95 6.73
C ARG A 158 11.69 -8.32 6.82
N ASP A 159 12.91 -8.43 6.33
CA ASP A 159 13.65 -9.69 6.24
C ASP A 159 15.16 -9.56 6.53
N GLY A 160 15.82 -10.70 6.62
CA GLY A 160 17.25 -10.87 6.70
C GLY A 160 17.58 -12.32 6.42
N ASP A 161 18.28 -12.99 7.34
CA ASP A 161 18.42 -14.45 7.28
C ASP A 161 17.09 -15.19 7.51
N GLU A 162 16.12 -14.53 8.16
CA GLU A 162 14.75 -15.01 8.42
C GLU A 162 13.74 -13.87 8.17
N ILE A 163 12.45 -14.17 8.06
CA ILE A 163 11.39 -13.16 7.91
C ILE A 163 11.02 -12.58 9.28
N ASP A 164 11.10 -11.25 9.42
CA ASP A 164 10.80 -10.50 10.65
C ASP A 164 9.37 -9.94 10.68
N LEU A 165 8.91 -9.42 9.54
CA LEU A 165 7.58 -8.84 9.33
C LEU A 165 7.05 -9.25 7.97
N LEU A 166 5.76 -9.57 7.87
CA LEU A 166 5.10 -9.90 6.61
C LEU A 166 3.71 -9.28 6.49
N GLY A 167 3.50 -8.56 5.41
CA GLY A 167 2.20 -8.28 4.80
C GLY A 167 2.17 -8.83 3.37
N VAL A 168 0.99 -8.87 2.77
CA VAL A 168 0.79 -9.31 1.39
C VAL A 168 0.16 -8.26 0.53
N VAL A 169 0.53 -8.29 -0.74
CA VAL A 169 -0.07 -7.47 -1.78
C VAL A 169 -1.17 -8.28 -2.44
N TRP A 170 -2.42 -7.89 -2.23
CA TRP A 170 -3.58 -8.41 -2.93
C TRP A 170 -3.69 -7.76 -4.31
N THR A 171 -3.89 -8.55 -5.36
CA THR A 171 -4.07 -8.07 -6.73
C THR A 171 -5.39 -8.56 -7.29
N SER A 172 -6.05 -7.71 -8.07
CA SER A 172 -7.29 -8.09 -8.72
C SER A 172 -7.05 -9.28 -9.65
N ILE A 173 -7.88 -10.33 -9.54
CA ILE A 173 -7.81 -11.52 -10.39
C ILE A 173 -8.18 -11.15 -11.84
N ALA A 174 -9.17 -10.27 -11.99
CA ALA A 174 -9.49 -9.72 -13.30
C ALA A 174 -8.41 -8.73 -13.71
N VAL A 175 -8.11 -8.68 -15.01
CA VAL A 175 -7.33 -7.57 -15.56
C VAL A 175 -8.17 -6.32 -15.41
N VAL A 176 -7.78 -5.48 -14.45
CA VAL A 176 -8.21 -4.09 -14.42
C VAL A 176 -7.43 -3.45 -15.55
N LYS A 177 -8.13 -3.06 -16.63
CA LYS A 177 -7.50 -2.29 -17.68
C LYS A 177 -6.96 -1.03 -17.03
N ASP A 178 -5.64 -0.93 -16.93
CA ASP A 178 -4.97 0.35 -16.85
C ASP A 178 -5.64 1.21 -17.93
N ALA A 179 -6.24 2.34 -17.53
CA ALA A 179 -6.50 3.37 -18.50
C ALA A 179 -5.16 3.57 -19.23
N PRO A 180 -5.13 3.52 -20.59
CA PRO A 180 -3.86 3.66 -21.29
C PRO A 180 -3.18 4.91 -20.75
N VAL A 181 -1.87 4.83 -20.50
CA VAL A 181 -1.02 5.99 -20.28
C VAL A 181 -1.18 6.89 -21.51
N VAL A 182 -2.19 7.75 -21.49
CA VAL A 182 -2.41 8.71 -22.56
C VAL A 182 -1.37 9.79 -22.30
N SER A 183 -0.25 9.65 -23.00
CA SER A 183 0.52 10.80 -23.42
C SER A 183 -0.41 11.67 -24.27
N SER A 184 -1.21 12.51 -23.63
CA SER A 184 -2.06 13.49 -24.29
C SER A 184 -1.37 14.84 -24.21
N GLY A 185 -0.32 14.97 -25.03
CA GLY A 185 -0.07 16.24 -25.68
C GLY A 185 -1.19 16.52 -26.70
N SER A 186 -1.46 17.82 -26.89
CA SER A 186 -2.42 18.42 -27.82
C SER A 186 -3.83 18.61 -27.25
N GLY A 187 -4.11 19.87 -26.90
CA GLY A 187 -5.36 20.30 -26.32
C GLY A 187 -6.54 20.38 -27.28
N THR A 188 -7.71 20.51 -26.68
CA THR A 188 -8.78 21.40 -27.12
C THR A 188 -9.62 21.72 -25.88
N GLU A 189 -9.97 22.98 -25.68
CA GLU A 189 -10.82 23.46 -24.59
C GLU A 189 -12.21 22.81 -24.64
N GLY A 190 -12.76 22.44 -23.48
CA GLY A 190 -14.19 22.16 -23.32
C GLY A 190 -14.50 20.98 -22.39
N SER A 191 -14.92 21.32 -21.16
CA SER A 191 -15.54 20.48 -20.12
C SER A 191 -14.67 19.39 -19.48
N SER A 192 -14.27 19.67 -18.23
CA SER A 192 -13.66 18.71 -17.32
C SER A 192 -14.66 17.62 -16.88
N PRO A 193 -14.41 16.33 -17.12
CA PRO A 193 -14.99 15.28 -16.28
C PRO A 193 -14.26 15.25 -14.94
N VAL A 194 -15.01 15.04 -13.87
CA VAL A 194 -14.48 14.81 -12.51
C VAL A 194 -13.73 13.48 -12.55
N VAL A 195 -12.43 13.50 -12.24
CA VAL A 195 -11.57 12.31 -12.30
C VAL A 195 -11.72 11.60 -10.97
N ASP A 196 -12.25 10.38 -10.96
CA ASP A 196 -12.22 9.51 -9.77
C ASP A 196 -10.75 9.31 -9.34
N VAL A 197 -10.48 9.46 -8.05
CA VAL A 197 -9.15 9.17 -7.49
C VAL A 197 -8.97 7.67 -7.27
N SER A 198 -7.76 7.22 -7.52
CA SER A 198 -7.33 5.83 -7.40
C SER A 198 -6.02 5.74 -6.62
N ASP A 199 -5.67 4.55 -6.15
CA ASP A 199 -4.39 4.31 -5.47
C ASP A 199 -3.17 4.64 -6.36
N GLU A 200 -3.34 4.65 -7.68
CA GLU A 200 -2.30 5.06 -8.65
C GLU A 200 -2.02 6.57 -8.64
N ASP A 201 -2.89 7.36 -8.01
CA ASP A 201 -2.68 8.80 -7.84
C ASP A 201 -1.68 9.13 -6.73
N ILE A 202 -1.19 8.11 -6.00
CA ILE A 202 -0.13 8.22 -5.00
C ILE A 202 1.03 7.29 -5.39
N VAL A 203 2.23 7.84 -5.50
CA VAL A 203 3.45 7.08 -5.81
C VAL A 203 4.52 7.37 -4.77
N LEU A 204 5.06 6.32 -4.17
CA LEU A 204 6.19 6.41 -3.26
C LEU A 204 7.51 6.27 -4.02
N SER A 205 8.53 7.04 -3.66
CA SER A 205 9.88 6.82 -4.19
C SER A 205 10.55 5.58 -3.57
N ALA A 206 11.86 5.40 -3.79
CA ALA A 206 12.65 4.58 -2.89
C ALA A 206 13.01 5.38 -1.61
N LEU A 207 13.40 4.67 -0.55
CA LEU A 207 13.98 5.27 0.65
C LEU A 207 15.51 5.43 0.49
N TYR A 208 16.04 6.59 0.88
CA TYR A 208 17.47 6.89 0.80
C TYR A 208 18.02 7.20 2.19
N GLY A 209 19.02 6.45 2.64
CA GLY A 209 19.61 6.60 3.96
C GLY A 209 19.74 5.28 4.73
N GLY A 210 19.79 5.37 6.06
CA GLY A 210 20.05 4.24 6.96
C GLY A 210 18.86 3.78 7.79
N PRO A 211 18.93 2.59 8.40
CA PRO A 211 17.82 1.98 9.15
C PRO A 211 17.63 2.55 10.57
N HIS A 212 18.11 3.76 10.84
CA HIS A 212 18.14 4.36 12.17
C HIS A 212 17.06 5.45 12.35
N GLY A 213 16.93 6.01 13.55
CA GLY A 213 15.89 6.98 13.91
C GLY A 213 14.52 6.35 14.19
N ASN A 214 13.48 7.19 14.26
CA ASN A 214 12.09 6.75 14.40
C ASN A 214 11.36 6.88 13.07
N ALA A 215 10.57 5.86 12.72
CA ALA A 215 9.81 5.86 11.48
C ALA A 215 8.71 6.94 11.49
N PHE A 216 8.49 7.57 10.34
CA PHE A 216 7.42 8.52 10.11
C PHE A 216 6.84 8.36 8.71
N SER A 217 5.60 8.80 8.53
CA SER A 217 4.96 8.94 7.23
C SER A 217 3.96 10.08 7.26
N ASP A 218 3.99 10.92 6.23
CA ASP A 218 3.04 12.02 6.04
C ASP A 218 1.75 11.58 5.35
N ILE A 219 1.62 10.30 4.97
CA ILE A 219 0.52 9.82 4.12
C ILE A 219 -0.87 10.19 4.64
N ASP A 220 -1.09 10.12 5.96
CA ASP A 220 -2.37 10.43 6.59
C ASP A 220 -2.68 11.94 6.65
N SER A 221 -1.65 12.78 6.49
CA SER A 221 -1.76 14.23 6.45
C SER A 221 -1.98 14.79 5.04
N ILE A 222 -1.78 13.95 4.01
CA ILE A 222 -1.84 14.36 2.62
C ILE A 222 -3.28 14.53 2.15
N LYS A 223 -3.48 15.59 1.37
CA LYS A 223 -4.67 15.84 0.56
C LYS A 223 -4.30 15.91 -0.90
N PHE A 224 -5.20 15.55 -1.79
CA PHE A 224 -5.01 15.80 -3.22
C PHE A 224 -5.14 17.28 -3.55
N ALA A 225 -4.63 17.68 -4.73
CA ALA A 225 -4.57 19.06 -5.17
C ALA A 225 -3.87 20.03 -4.18
N GLN A 226 -2.90 19.51 -3.41
CA GLN A 226 -2.13 20.31 -2.48
C GLN A 226 -1.36 21.43 -3.20
N ALA A 227 -1.33 22.61 -2.60
CA ALA A 227 -0.37 23.65 -2.95
C ALA A 227 0.64 23.80 -1.82
N ILE A 228 1.89 23.44 -2.09
CA ILE A 228 3.01 23.63 -1.17
C ILE A 228 3.39 25.12 -1.20
N SER A 229 3.44 25.77 -0.04
CA SER A 229 3.91 27.15 0.09
C SER A 229 5.42 27.22 0.29
N SER A 230 6.01 26.28 1.03
CA SER A 230 7.45 26.25 1.24
C SER A 230 7.99 24.86 1.53
N ILE A 231 9.28 24.70 1.25
CA ILE A 231 10.09 23.59 1.73
C ILE A 231 11.33 24.14 2.43
N THR A 232 11.64 23.61 3.61
CA THR A 232 12.77 24.04 4.42
C THR A 232 13.68 22.85 4.71
N ILE A 233 14.95 22.95 4.33
CA ILE A 233 16.01 22.01 4.69
C ILE A 233 16.81 22.63 5.83
N ARG A 234 16.83 21.98 6.98
CA ARG A 234 17.69 22.35 8.09
C ARG A 234 18.95 21.49 8.05
N SER A 235 20.11 22.12 7.90
CA SER A 235 21.36 21.38 7.66
C SER A 235 22.62 22.18 8.02
N ASP A 236 23.68 21.46 8.36
CA ASP A 236 25.08 21.94 8.25
C ASP A 236 25.87 20.95 7.39
N LYS A 237 26.59 20.00 8.01
CA LYS A 237 27.28 18.91 7.31
C LYS A 237 26.31 17.81 6.87
N ARG A 238 25.27 17.56 7.65
CA ARG A 238 24.21 16.58 7.40
C ARG A 238 22.86 17.28 7.39
N VAL A 239 21.81 16.57 6.99
CA VAL A 239 20.45 17.07 7.07
C VAL A 239 19.91 16.77 8.46
N ASP A 240 19.69 17.82 9.24
CA ASP A 240 19.17 17.74 10.60
C ASP A 240 17.64 17.61 10.59
N ALA A 241 16.96 18.36 9.71
CA ALA A 241 15.50 18.27 9.56
C ALA A 241 15.02 18.67 8.16
N ILE A 242 13.81 18.21 7.83
CA ILE A 242 13.06 18.60 6.64
C ILE A 242 11.66 19.06 7.06
N THR A 243 11.21 20.18 6.50
CA THR A 243 9.86 20.70 6.75
C THR A 243 9.18 21.04 5.44
N LEU A 244 7.96 20.55 5.25
CA LEU A 244 7.08 20.87 4.13
C LEU A 244 5.85 21.62 4.64
N GLN A 245 5.59 22.79 4.06
CA GLN A 245 4.41 23.60 4.39
C GLN A 245 3.44 23.58 3.22
N VAL A 246 2.22 23.14 3.50
CA VAL A 246 1.08 23.13 2.58
C VAL A 246 0.18 24.30 2.94
N GLN A 247 -0.30 25.02 1.93
CA GLN A 247 -1.23 26.15 2.08
C GLN A 247 -2.67 25.78 1.74
N SER A 248 -2.88 24.90 0.75
CA SER A 248 -4.21 24.46 0.32
C SER A 248 -4.18 22.95 0.04
N PRO A 249 -5.32 22.24 0.17
CA PRO A 249 -6.66 22.73 0.54
C PRO A 249 -6.79 23.15 2.01
N ALA A 250 -5.86 22.72 2.87
CA ALA A 250 -5.75 23.15 4.26
C ALA A 250 -4.28 23.44 4.60
N GLU A 251 -4.05 24.33 5.57
CA GLU A 251 -2.70 24.59 6.06
C GLU A 251 -2.20 23.39 6.88
N VAL A 252 -1.09 22.79 6.44
CA VAL A 252 -0.45 21.66 7.12
C VAL A 252 1.06 21.91 7.15
N THR A 253 1.68 21.63 8.30
CA THR A 253 3.14 21.63 8.43
C THR A 253 3.59 20.22 8.79
N MET A 254 4.34 19.59 7.89
CA MET A 254 4.97 18.29 8.08
C MET A 254 6.45 18.52 8.37
N SER A 255 6.95 18.07 9.52
CA SER A 255 8.33 18.33 9.93
C SER A 255 8.95 17.11 10.59
N HIS A 256 10.12 16.72 10.12
CA HIS A 256 10.83 15.51 10.56
C HIS A 256 12.30 15.81 10.79
N GLY A 257 12.86 15.29 11.89
CA GLY A 257 14.25 15.53 12.31
C GLY A 257 14.38 16.49 13.49
N GLY A 258 15.62 16.90 13.77
CA GLY A 258 16.00 17.60 14.99
C GLY A 258 16.22 19.10 14.82
N LYS A 259 16.92 19.67 15.81
CA LYS A 259 17.13 21.13 15.94
C LYS A 259 18.52 21.60 15.52
N GLY A 260 19.41 20.70 15.11
CA GLY A 260 20.77 21.02 14.66
C GLY A 260 20.77 21.78 13.33
N GLY A 261 21.93 22.20 12.84
CA GLY A 261 22.06 22.90 11.54
C GLY A 261 21.39 24.28 11.46
N GLU A 262 21.32 24.81 10.23
CA GLU A 262 20.66 26.08 9.89
C GLU A 262 19.59 25.88 8.83
N ASP A 263 18.53 26.69 8.89
CA ASP A 263 17.41 26.62 7.95
C ASP A 263 17.78 27.25 6.60
N LYS A 264 17.44 26.52 5.54
CA LYS A 264 17.33 27.07 4.19
C LYS A 264 15.90 26.82 3.74
N THR A 265 15.23 27.86 3.26
CA THR A 265 13.83 27.77 2.83
C THR A 265 13.68 28.21 1.38
N LEU A 266 12.93 27.42 0.61
CA LEU A 266 12.42 27.80 -0.70
C LEU A 266 10.93 28.03 -0.57
N THR A 267 10.51 29.25 -0.83
CA THR A 267 9.09 29.61 -0.97
C THR A 267 8.67 29.39 -2.41
N LEU A 268 7.59 28.64 -2.62
CA LEU A 268 7.06 28.33 -3.93
C LEU A 268 6.07 29.41 -4.36
N SER A 269 6.18 29.84 -5.62
CA SER A 269 5.24 30.78 -6.23
C SER A 269 3.97 30.05 -6.70
N ALA A 270 2.88 30.78 -6.95
CA ALA A 270 1.65 30.19 -7.47
C ALA A 270 1.87 29.31 -8.73
N GLY A 271 1.38 28.07 -8.71
CA GLY A 271 1.56 27.08 -9.79
C GLY A 271 2.99 26.50 -9.90
N GLU A 272 3.84 26.77 -8.93
CA GLU A 272 5.11 26.08 -8.75
C GLU A 272 4.92 24.84 -7.90
N TYR A 273 5.57 23.74 -8.29
CA TYR A 273 5.54 22.48 -7.55
C TYR A 273 6.88 21.75 -7.68
N ILE A 274 7.20 20.95 -6.68
CA ILE A 274 8.45 20.18 -6.61
C ILE A 274 8.33 18.94 -7.50
N THR A 275 9.32 18.74 -8.37
CA THR A 275 9.36 17.66 -9.38
C THR A 275 10.44 16.62 -9.10
N SER A 276 11.41 16.91 -8.24
CA SER A 276 12.41 15.92 -7.86
C SER A 276 13.02 16.17 -6.49
N MET A 277 13.52 15.08 -5.90
CA MET A 277 14.33 15.05 -4.70
C MET A 277 15.61 14.28 -5.00
N LYS A 278 16.76 14.92 -4.86
CA LYS A 278 18.06 14.27 -4.85
C LYS A 278 18.53 14.11 -3.41
N ALA A 279 18.89 12.89 -3.04
CA ALA A 279 19.46 12.57 -1.74
C ALA A 279 20.88 12.04 -1.90
N HIS A 280 21.75 12.43 -0.98
CA HIS A 280 23.07 11.85 -0.75
C HIS A 280 23.11 11.35 0.69
N TRP A 281 23.55 10.13 0.91
CA TRP A 281 23.66 9.53 2.24
C TRP A 281 25.05 8.99 2.50
N GLY A 282 25.38 8.75 3.76
CA GLY A 282 26.69 8.27 4.12
C GLY A 282 26.73 7.80 5.55
N LYS A 283 27.81 7.09 5.88
CA LYS A 283 28.03 6.57 7.22
C LYS A 283 28.87 7.55 8.03
N LYS A 284 28.36 7.93 9.20
CA LYS A 284 29.11 8.59 10.27
C LYS A 284 29.21 7.61 11.43
N ASP A 285 30.44 7.24 11.78
CA ASP A 285 30.71 6.23 12.80
C ASP A 285 29.98 4.92 12.47
N ASP A 286 29.01 4.49 13.27
CA ASP A 286 28.18 3.30 13.05
C ASP A 286 26.79 3.61 12.44
N HIS A 287 26.51 4.87 12.14
CA HIS A 287 25.19 5.36 11.79
C HIS A 287 25.12 5.89 10.35
N THR A 288 24.15 5.43 9.57
CA THR A 288 23.96 5.92 8.19
C THR A 288 22.85 6.98 8.16
N GLN A 289 23.17 8.18 7.67
CA GLN A 289 22.27 9.34 7.64
C GLN A 289 22.16 9.95 6.24
N VAL A 290 21.15 10.79 6.05
CA VAL A 290 21.06 11.69 4.90
C VAL A 290 22.00 12.88 5.12
N PHE A 291 23.02 12.99 4.27
CA PHE A 291 24.03 14.04 4.35
C PHE A 291 23.66 15.28 3.54
N TYR A 292 22.93 15.11 2.44
CA TYR A 292 22.53 16.22 1.58
C TYR A 292 21.22 15.95 0.86
N LEU A 293 20.43 17.01 0.73
CA LEU A 293 19.21 17.03 -0.08
C LEU A 293 19.27 18.17 -1.10
N ASN A 294 18.67 17.92 -2.26
CA ASN A 294 18.35 18.96 -3.24
C ASN A 294 16.97 18.72 -3.84
N PHE A 295 16.13 19.75 -3.83
CA PHE A 295 14.82 19.72 -4.48
C PHE A 295 14.81 20.66 -5.67
N GLU A 296 14.14 20.26 -6.74
CA GLU A 296 13.94 21.07 -7.95
C GLU A 296 12.44 21.22 -8.24
N THR A 297 12.05 22.35 -8.80
CA THR A 297 10.66 22.66 -9.14
C THR A 297 10.43 22.69 -10.66
N ASN A 298 9.17 22.60 -11.07
CA ASN A 298 8.75 22.74 -12.47
C ASN A 298 9.14 24.09 -13.10
N LYS A 299 9.44 25.11 -12.29
CA LYS A 299 9.89 26.43 -12.75
C LYS A 299 11.41 26.58 -12.77
N GLY A 300 12.15 25.52 -12.46
CA GLY A 300 13.61 25.52 -12.43
C GLY A 300 14.22 26.17 -11.20
N ASN A 301 13.44 26.46 -10.15
CA ASN A 301 13.99 26.83 -8.86
C ASN A 301 14.48 25.59 -8.13
N SER A 302 15.42 25.79 -7.20
CA SER A 302 15.98 24.69 -6.43
C SER A 302 16.39 25.13 -5.05
N ILE A 303 16.43 24.18 -4.13
CA ILE A 303 17.03 24.34 -2.81
C ILE A 303 17.89 23.15 -2.46
N SER A 304 19.00 23.40 -1.78
CA SER A 304 19.83 22.33 -1.24
C SER A 304 20.46 22.66 0.11
N GLY A 305 20.73 21.61 0.88
CA GLY A 305 21.34 21.68 2.20
C GLY A 305 22.20 20.44 2.47
N GLY A 306 23.21 20.59 3.34
CA GLY A 306 24.12 19.50 3.70
C GLY A 306 25.38 19.38 2.83
N THR A 307 26.08 18.23 2.94
CA THR A 307 27.28 17.91 2.16
C THR A 307 27.10 16.68 1.27
N LYS A 308 27.60 16.72 0.05
CA LYS A 308 27.49 15.60 -0.89
C LYS A 308 28.44 14.47 -0.49
N THR A 309 27.94 13.24 -0.57
CA THR A 309 28.67 11.98 -0.41
C THR A 309 28.66 11.18 -1.73
N ASP A 310 29.38 10.05 -1.75
CA ASP A 310 29.44 9.19 -2.94
C ASP A 310 28.10 8.47 -3.19
N ASP A 311 27.45 7.97 -2.15
CA ASP A 311 26.14 7.32 -2.26
C ASP A 311 25.04 8.38 -2.48
N ASN A 312 24.37 8.28 -3.62
CA ASN A 312 23.35 9.24 -4.00
C ASN A 312 22.34 8.68 -5.01
N ALA A 313 21.14 9.24 -4.98
CA ALA A 313 20.07 8.91 -5.91
C ALA A 313 19.15 10.11 -6.13
N ILE A 314 18.37 10.06 -7.21
CA ILE A 314 17.37 11.07 -7.54
C ILE A 314 16.02 10.36 -7.64
N ALA A 315 15.07 10.76 -6.80
CA ALA A 315 13.66 10.48 -6.98
C ALA A 315 13.04 11.58 -7.86
N LYS A 316 12.48 11.19 -9.00
CA LYS A 316 11.72 12.08 -9.88
C LYS A 316 10.23 11.78 -9.73
N ALA A 317 9.42 12.83 -9.64
CA ALA A 317 7.98 12.70 -9.76
C ALA A 317 7.64 12.10 -11.14
N PRO A 318 6.67 11.18 -11.23
CA PRO A 318 6.08 10.81 -12.51
C PRO A 318 5.48 12.02 -13.24
N ASP A 319 5.30 11.90 -14.56
CA ASP A 319 4.68 12.97 -15.35
C ASP A 319 3.26 13.28 -14.82
N GLY A 320 3.01 14.55 -14.50
CA GLY A 320 1.73 15.00 -13.93
C GLY A 320 1.62 14.85 -12.41
N PHE A 321 2.70 14.53 -11.70
CA PHE A 321 2.73 14.42 -10.25
C PHE A 321 3.54 15.55 -9.61
N GLN A 322 3.27 15.80 -8.33
CA GLN A 322 4.00 16.74 -7.49
C GLN A 322 4.33 16.12 -6.13
N LEU A 323 5.32 16.67 -5.43
CA LEU A 323 5.59 16.29 -4.04
C LEU A 323 4.35 16.60 -3.19
N ALA A 324 4.00 15.68 -2.28
CA ALA A 324 2.89 15.85 -1.36
C ALA A 324 3.31 15.72 0.11
N GLY A 325 4.37 14.95 0.38
CA GLY A 325 4.91 14.73 1.71
C GLY A 325 6.09 13.77 1.66
N PHE A 326 6.48 13.28 2.82
CA PHE A 326 7.61 12.38 3.00
C PHE A 326 7.26 11.15 3.82
N TYR A 327 8.08 10.13 3.70
CA TYR A 327 8.10 8.99 4.62
C TYR A 327 9.56 8.57 4.82
N GLY A 328 9.87 7.97 5.96
CA GLY A 328 11.24 7.60 6.27
C GLY A 328 11.49 7.49 7.75
N ARG A 329 12.70 7.86 8.18
CA ARG A 329 13.13 7.73 9.57
C ARG A 329 13.96 8.94 9.99
N ALA A 330 13.67 9.48 11.16
CA ALA A 330 14.38 10.63 11.71
C ALA A 330 14.30 10.69 13.24
N GLU A 331 15.31 11.31 13.86
CA GLU A 331 15.33 11.72 15.26
C GLU A 331 16.01 13.10 15.38
N ASP A 332 17.26 13.15 15.84
CA ASP A 332 18.06 14.38 15.90
C ASP A 332 18.56 14.83 14.52
N GLU A 333 18.68 13.88 13.58
CA GLU A 333 19.01 14.08 12.17
C GLU A 333 18.04 13.26 11.29
N VAL A 334 18.03 13.51 9.98
CA VAL A 334 17.27 12.70 9.02
C VAL A 334 18.11 11.47 8.63
N ASP A 335 17.67 10.29 9.06
CA ASP A 335 18.40 9.05 8.82
C ASP A 335 18.06 8.44 7.46
N GLN A 336 16.79 8.50 7.08
CA GLN A 336 16.25 7.93 5.85
C GLN A 336 15.09 8.77 5.33
N LEU A 337 15.04 9.01 4.01
CA LEU A 337 13.97 9.82 3.42
C LEU A 337 13.52 9.29 2.07
N GLY A 338 12.20 9.22 1.89
CA GLY A 338 11.49 8.95 0.65
C GLY A 338 10.44 10.03 0.41
N ALA A 339 10.12 10.27 -0.85
CA ALA A 339 9.12 11.24 -1.28
C ALA A 339 7.78 10.54 -1.58
N ILE A 340 6.70 11.19 -1.21
CA ILE A 340 5.33 10.83 -1.58
C ILE A 340 4.91 11.78 -2.71
N TRP A 341 4.61 11.22 -3.88
CA TRP A 341 4.16 11.96 -5.05
C TRP A 341 2.66 11.79 -5.21
N THR A 342 1.92 12.88 -5.47
CA THR A 342 0.49 12.80 -5.81
C THR A 342 0.19 13.40 -7.17
N ARG A 343 -0.80 12.83 -7.88
CA ARG A 343 -1.23 13.36 -9.18
C ARG A 343 -1.81 14.77 -9.00
N ILE A 344 -1.32 15.71 -9.79
CA ILE A 344 -1.72 17.13 -9.71
C ILE A 344 -3.22 17.32 -10.01
N SER A 345 -3.79 16.50 -10.90
CA SER A 345 -5.19 16.58 -11.30
C SER A 345 -6.16 15.85 -10.36
N ALA A 346 -5.66 15.01 -9.46
CA ALA A 346 -6.49 14.29 -8.51
C ALA A 346 -7.07 15.26 -7.46
N LYS A 347 -8.22 14.91 -6.90
CA LYS A 347 -8.93 15.69 -5.87
C LYS A 347 -9.49 14.75 -4.84
N ASP A 348 -9.46 15.14 -3.56
CA ASP A 348 -10.07 14.31 -2.53
C ASP A 348 -11.55 14.09 -2.84
N LEU A 349 -12.02 12.85 -2.65
CA LEU A 349 -13.44 12.56 -2.75
C LEU A 349 -14.14 13.16 -1.53
N SER A 350 -15.15 13.99 -1.79
CA SER A 350 -16.12 14.39 -0.78
C SER A 350 -17.31 13.43 -0.81
N LEU A 351 -17.90 13.21 0.36
CA LEU A 351 -19.18 12.51 0.50
C LEU A 351 -20.30 13.18 -0.32
N THR A 352 -20.14 14.48 -0.61
CA THR A 352 -21.10 15.30 -1.37
C THR A 352 -20.85 15.31 -2.87
N ASP A 353 -19.82 14.63 -3.37
CA ASP A 353 -19.52 14.64 -4.80
C ASP A 353 -20.63 13.88 -5.55
N GLU A 354 -21.31 14.59 -6.46
CA GLU A 354 -22.29 13.99 -7.37
C GLU A 354 -21.54 13.24 -8.47
N GLU A 355 -21.67 11.91 -8.54
CA GLU A 355 -21.25 11.16 -9.72
C GLU A 355 -22.21 11.48 -10.88
N GLU A 356 -21.68 12.01 -11.99
CA GLU A 356 -22.44 12.03 -13.24
C GLU A 356 -22.66 10.57 -13.66
N SER A 357 -23.89 10.09 -13.45
CA SER A 357 -24.33 8.76 -13.86
C SER A 357 -23.90 8.47 -15.30
N SER A 358 -22.97 7.52 -15.45
CA SER A 358 -22.56 6.95 -16.73
C SER A 358 -23.65 6.02 -17.27
N GLY A 359 -24.83 6.58 -17.58
CA GLY A 359 -25.80 6.03 -18.54
C GLY A 359 -26.31 4.60 -18.33
N SER A 360 -26.08 3.94 -17.19
CA SER A 360 -26.64 2.64 -16.84
C SER A 360 -27.57 2.82 -15.66
N GLY A 361 -28.86 2.92 -15.96
CA GLY A 361 -29.86 3.43 -15.04
C GLY A 361 -30.02 2.67 -13.73
N VAL A 362 -30.05 3.43 -12.63
CA VAL A 362 -31.12 3.38 -11.62
C VAL A 362 -31.39 4.82 -11.18
N MET A 363 -32.59 5.32 -11.46
CA MET A 363 -33.06 6.62 -11.01
C MET A 363 -33.50 6.53 -9.55
N TYR A 364 -32.67 6.96 -8.59
CA TYR A 364 -33.09 7.58 -7.32
C TYR A 364 -31.97 8.50 -6.83
N GLY A 365 -32.33 9.75 -6.53
CA GLY A 365 -31.40 10.88 -6.37
C GLY A 365 -30.42 10.78 -5.21
N ALA A 366 -29.34 11.58 -5.34
CA ALA A 366 -28.31 11.87 -4.34
C ALA A 366 -27.90 10.67 -3.49
N THR A 367 -27.21 9.71 -4.10
CA THR A 367 -26.51 8.66 -3.37
C THR A 367 -25.20 9.26 -2.84
N ILE A 368 -25.19 9.65 -1.57
CA ILE A 368 -23.97 9.99 -0.83
C ILE A 368 -23.04 8.78 -0.89
N ARG A 369 -21.78 8.95 -1.35
CA ARG A 369 -20.79 7.87 -1.30
C ARG A 369 -20.67 7.43 0.16
N ASN A 370 -20.99 6.17 0.45
CA ASN A 370 -21.05 5.54 1.78
C ASN A 370 -22.32 5.75 2.63
N TRP A 371 -23.52 5.60 2.04
CA TRP A 371 -24.73 5.33 2.82
C TRP A 371 -25.10 3.83 2.78
N VAL A 372 -24.95 3.14 3.91
CA VAL A 372 -25.63 1.85 4.19
C VAL A 372 -27.03 2.09 4.76
N GLY A 373 -28.03 2.10 3.87
CA GLY A 373 -29.37 1.57 4.13
C GLY A 373 -30.54 2.57 4.18
N PRO A 374 -31.66 2.19 3.54
CA PRO A 374 -32.98 2.40 4.11
C PRO A 374 -33.62 1.02 4.36
N THR A 375 -33.51 0.48 5.58
CA THR A 375 -34.46 -0.56 5.99
C THR A 375 -35.67 0.11 6.61
N ILE A 376 -36.74 0.15 5.82
CA ILE A 376 -38.11 0.28 6.31
C ILE A 376 -38.34 -0.84 7.33
N GLY A 377 -38.50 -0.47 8.60
CA GLY A 377 -38.80 -1.36 9.71
C GLY A 377 -38.19 -0.81 10.98
N GLU A 378 -39.01 -0.53 11.99
CA GLU A 378 -38.55 -0.02 13.29
C GLU A 378 -37.52 -0.98 13.91
N SER A 379 -36.23 -0.61 13.90
CA SER A 379 -35.17 -1.32 14.61
C SER A 379 -34.70 -0.49 15.80
N THR A 380 -34.74 -1.09 16.98
CA THR A 380 -34.34 -0.51 18.27
C THR A 380 -32.82 -0.55 18.52
N ASP A 381 -31.98 -0.51 17.48
CA ASP A 381 -30.52 -0.63 17.65
C ASP A 381 -29.77 0.61 17.17
N THR A 382 -28.88 1.09 18.02
CA THR A 382 -28.06 2.29 17.89
C THR A 382 -26.80 1.98 17.08
N ALA A 383 -26.89 2.07 15.75
CA ALA A 383 -25.70 2.06 14.91
C ALA A 383 -25.03 3.44 14.88
N CYS A 384 -23.70 3.43 15.11
CA CYS A 384 -22.70 4.47 14.82
C CYS A 384 -22.63 5.74 15.68
N TYR A 385 -22.35 5.57 16.97
CA TYR A 385 -21.42 6.48 17.68
C TYR A 385 -20.30 5.62 18.29
N ARG A 386 -19.03 6.04 18.16
CA ARG A 386 -17.97 5.52 19.04
C ARG A 386 -18.46 5.80 20.47
N LYS A 387 -18.71 4.74 21.25
CA LYS A 387 -19.00 4.91 22.67
C LYS A 387 -17.77 5.59 23.27
N SER A 388 -17.95 6.75 23.86
CA SER A 388 -16.95 7.35 24.74
C SER A 388 -17.32 6.97 26.18
N VAL A 389 -16.33 6.63 26.97
CA VAL A 389 -16.45 6.35 28.40
C VAL A 389 -15.46 7.21 29.17
N ASP A 390 -15.90 7.75 30.30
CA ASP A 390 -15.02 8.51 31.17
C ASP A 390 -13.87 7.62 31.69
N PHE A 391 -12.74 8.26 31.99
CA PHE A 391 -11.64 7.56 32.66
C PHE A 391 -12.09 6.99 34.02
N ASP A 392 -11.41 5.92 34.46
CA ASP A 392 -11.52 5.52 35.86
C ASP A 392 -10.86 6.55 36.81
N SER A 393 -10.97 6.32 38.12
CA SER A 393 -10.38 7.18 39.14
C SER A 393 -8.85 7.31 39.07
N ASN A 394 -8.18 6.51 38.21
CA ASN A 394 -6.74 6.50 37.99
C ASN A 394 -6.36 7.00 36.58
N ASN A 395 -7.30 7.58 35.83
CA ASN A 395 -7.10 8.12 34.49
C ASN A 395 -6.80 7.05 33.41
N ILE A 396 -7.35 5.83 33.57
CA ILE A 396 -7.15 4.66 32.71
C ILE A 396 -8.44 4.33 31.95
N CYS A 397 -8.29 3.94 30.67
CA CYS A 397 -9.40 3.48 29.84
C CYS A 397 -9.80 2.04 30.13
N PRO A 398 -11.11 1.72 30.15
CA PRO A 398 -11.58 0.35 30.24
C PRO A 398 -11.01 -0.52 29.11
N LEU A 399 -10.82 -1.81 29.38
CA LEU A 399 -10.34 -2.78 28.40
C LEU A 399 -11.19 -2.70 27.11
N GLY A 400 -10.51 -2.41 25.98
CA GLY A 400 -11.13 -2.25 24.67
C GLY A 400 -11.34 -0.80 24.21
N TYR A 401 -10.98 0.20 25.02
CA TYR A 401 -11.04 1.63 24.66
C TYR A 401 -9.63 2.24 24.61
N GLY A 402 -9.39 3.09 23.61
CA GLY A 402 -8.15 3.86 23.45
C GLY A 402 -8.27 5.25 24.11
N LYS A 403 -7.15 5.86 24.48
CA LYS A 403 -7.15 7.19 25.09
C LYS A 403 -7.16 8.28 24.01
N GLU A 404 -8.17 9.15 24.01
CA GLU A 404 -8.24 10.33 23.15
C GLU A 404 -8.54 11.58 24.01
N ASP A 405 -7.64 12.57 24.00
CA ASP A 405 -7.74 13.84 24.74
C ASP A 405 -8.21 13.70 26.20
N THR A 406 -9.51 13.93 26.45
CA THR A 406 -10.15 13.97 27.76
C THR A 406 -11.03 12.76 28.07
N ASN A 407 -11.08 11.74 27.21
CA ASN A 407 -11.86 10.54 27.44
C ASN A 407 -11.23 9.27 26.82
N CYS A 408 -11.96 8.19 27.04
CA CYS A 408 -11.90 6.95 26.31
C CYS A 408 -13.24 6.84 25.54
#